data_AF-A0A1G6RSB7-F1
#
_entry.id   AF-A0A1G6RSB7-F1
#
_cell.length_a   1.000
_cell.length_b   1.000
_cell.length_c   1.000
_cell.angle_alpha   90.00
_cell.angle_beta   90.00
_cell.angle_gamma   90.00
#
_symmetry.space_group_name_H-M   'P 1'
#
loop_
_entity.id
_entity.type
_entity.pdbx_description
1 polymer ?
#
loop_
_entity_poly.entity_id
_entity_poly.type
_entity_poly.pdbx_seq_one_letter_code
_entity_poly.pdbx_strand_id
1 'polypeptide(L)'
;MLCPMRPLLASLLLIVTSSAVATVPAAQNYSDQVAKLSDIQQRAVMRRAILDGGQYCRQVLSTHRQGPYKNLVMWTAHCAKGGDYAVYIGPDGSAQVRPCADLAKLKLPVCQLPPARP
;
A
#
# COMPACT_ATOMS: atom_id res chain seq x y z
N MET A 1 73.97 29.32 -0.39
CA MET A 1 73.87 27.89 -0.77
C MET A 1 72.54 27.35 -0.24
N LEU A 2 71.82 26.64 -1.10
CA LEU A 2 70.39 26.30 -1.04
C LEU A 2 69.95 25.54 0.22
N CYS A 3 68.71 25.80 0.68
CA CYS A 3 67.89 24.82 1.39
C CYS A 3 66.50 24.71 0.73
N PRO A 4 65.94 23.50 0.57
CA PRO A 4 64.94 23.18 -0.44
C PRO A 4 63.50 23.47 0.00
N MET A 5 62.74 23.99 -0.97
CA MET A 5 61.29 24.18 -0.91
C MET A 5 60.59 22.81 -0.91
N ARG A 6 59.81 22.53 0.13
CA ARG A 6 59.10 21.27 0.33
C ARG A 6 57.62 21.50 -0.02
N PRO A 7 57.07 20.92 -1.11
CA PRO A 7 55.67 21.15 -1.45
C PRO A 7 54.77 20.34 -0.52
N LEU A 8 53.92 21.06 0.23
CA LEU A 8 52.78 20.48 0.93
C LEU A 8 51.78 19.96 -0.11
N LEU A 9 51.78 18.66 -0.38
CA LEU A 9 50.74 17.97 -1.13
C LEU A 9 49.47 17.91 -0.29
N ALA A 10 48.55 18.84 -0.51
CA ALA A 10 47.20 18.80 0.06
C ALA A 10 46.33 17.81 -0.75
N SER A 11 46.21 16.58 -0.26
CA SER A 11 45.32 15.57 -0.83
C SER A 11 43.86 15.87 -0.45
N LEU A 12 43.11 16.44 -1.39
CA LEU A 12 41.67 16.66 -1.28
C LEU A 12 40.93 15.34 -1.58
N LEU A 13 40.59 14.58 -0.54
CA LEU A 13 39.74 13.38 -0.65
C LEU A 13 38.27 13.79 -0.75
N LEU A 14 37.74 13.81 -1.97
CA LEU A 14 36.30 13.93 -2.25
C LEU A 14 35.60 12.63 -1.84
N ILE A 15 34.95 12.64 -0.68
CA ILE A 15 34.12 11.53 -0.21
C ILE A 15 32.78 11.61 -0.94
N VAL A 16 32.64 10.90 -2.06
CA VAL A 16 31.36 10.75 -2.75
C VAL A 16 30.50 9.75 -1.96
N THR A 17 29.57 10.26 -1.16
CA THR A 17 28.55 9.43 -0.50
C THR A 17 27.46 9.08 -1.52
N SER A 18 27.62 7.96 -2.21
CA SER A 18 26.57 7.39 -3.06
C SER A 18 25.40 6.92 -2.20
N SER A 19 24.29 7.65 -2.25
CA SER A 19 23.03 7.18 -1.69
C SER A 19 22.48 6.10 -2.63
N ALA A 20 22.58 4.83 -2.23
CA ALA A 20 21.94 3.74 -2.97
C ALA A 20 20.41 3.87 -2.81
N VAL A 21 19.74 4.42 -3.82
CA VAL A 21 18.29 4.33 -3.92
C VAL A 21 17.96 2.88 -4.26
N ALA A 22 17.43 2.14 -3.29
CA ALA A 22 16.95 0.78 -3.54
C ALA A 22 15.83 0.85 -4.59
N THR A 23 16.08 0.30 -5.78
CA THR A 23 15.07 0.08 -6.80
C THR A 23 14.16 -1.05 -6.32
N VAL A 24 12.98 -0.70 -5.81
CA VAL A 24 11.91 -1.66 -5.55
C VAL A 24 11.56 -2.32 -6.89
N PRO A 25 11.71 -3.65 -7.05
CA PRO A 25 11.37 -4.35 -8.28
C PRO A 25 9.94 -4.00 -8.70
N ALA A 26 9.70 -3.90 -10.02
CA ALA A 26 8.38 -3.60 -10.58
C ALA A 26 7.30 -4.41 -9.85
N ALA A 27 6.49 -3.69 -9.07
CA ALA A 27 5.42 -4.15 -8.19
C ALA A 27 5.28 -5.68 -8.10
N GLN A 28 5.91 -6.28 -7.09
CA GLN A 28 5.31 -7.46 -6.49
C GLN A 28 3.95 -7.01 -5.95
N ASN A 29 2.89 -7.10 -6.78
CA ASN A 29 1.58 -6.55 -6.45
C ASN A 29 1.11 -7.17 -5.14
N TYR A 30 1.14 -6.40 -4.04
CA TYR A 30 0.67 -6.88 -2.74
C TYR A 30 -0.77 -7.39 -2.85
N SER A 31 -1.58 -6.76 -3.69
CA SER A 31 -2.91 -7.25 -4.01
C SER A 31 -2.93 -8.67 -4.62
N ASP A 32 -1.97 -9.05 -5.45
CA ASP A 32 -1.91 -10.40 -6.01
C ASP A 32 -1.47 -11.42 -4.95
N GLN A 33 -0.66 -11.00 -3.98
CA GLN A 33 -0.35 -11.83 -2.81
C GLN A 33 -1.59 -12.05 -1.95
N VAL A 34 -2.34 -10.97 -1.67
CA VAL A 34 -3.61 -11.06 -0.93
C VAL A 34 -4.60 -11.98 -1.66
N ALA A 35 -4.69 -11.91 -2.99
CA ALA A 35 -5.56 -12.77 -3.78
C ALA A 35 -5.23 -14.27 -3.70
N LYS A 36 -3.98 -14.63 -3.37
CA LYS A 36 -3.54 -16.02 -3.17
C LYS A 36 -3.86 -16.57 -1.78
N LEU A 37 -4.26 -15.70 -0.84
CA LEU A 37 -4.60 -16.10 0.52
C LEU A 37 -5.98 -16.78 0.58
N SER A 38 -6.22 -17.57 1.62
CA SER A 38 -7.56 -18.10 1.91
C SER A 38 -8.56 -16.97 2.23
N ASP A 39 -9.86 -17.22 2.06
CA ASP A 39 -10.93 -16.23 2.34
C ASP A 39 -10.80 -15.61 3.75
N ILE A 40 -10.51 -16.44 4.76
CA ILE A 40 -10.32 -15.98 6.15
C ILE A 40 -9.12 -15.04 6.26
N GLN A 41 -8.01 -15.37 5.59
CA GLN A 41 -6.81 -14.53 5.59
C GLN A 41 -7.04 -13.23 4.82
N GLN A 42 -7.74 -13.25 3.69
CA GLN A 42 -8.14 -12.04 2.96
C GLN A 42 -8.98 -11.12 3.85
N ARG A 43 -9.97 -11.68 4.55
CA ARG A 43 -10.82 -10.95 5.50
C ARG A 43 -10.01 -10.35 6.65
N ALA A 44 -9.01 -11.07 7.16
CA ALA A 44 -8.12 -10.55 8.20
C ALA A 44 -7.27 -9.37 7.71
N VAL A 45 -6.70 -9.47 6.49
CA VAL A 45 -5.96 -8.37 5.85
C VAL A 45 -6.86 -7.15 5.65
N MET A 46 -8.06 -7.33 5.11
CA MET A 46 -9.00 -6.21 4.93
C MET A 46 -9.41 -5.59 6.26
N ARG A 47 -9.68 -6.40 7.28
CA ARG A 47 -9.99 -5.89 8.62
C ARG A 47 -8.84 -5.03 9.16
N ARG A 48 -7.59 -5.48 9.00
CA ARG A 48 -6.41 -4.73 9.44
C ARG A 48 -6.29 -3.41 8.71
N ALA A 49 -6.39 -3.41 7.38
CA ALA A 49 -6.35 -2.20 6.57
C ALA A 49 -7.43 -1.18 6.96
N ILE A 50 -8.66 -1.65 7.22
CA ILE A 50 -9.78 -0.78 7.64
C ILE A 50 -9.49 -0.12 9.00
N LEU A 51 -8.99 -0.89 9.97
CA LEU A 51 -8.64 -0.38 11.29
C LEU A 51 -7.46 0.59 11.23
N ASP A 52 -6.42 0.26 10.47
CA ASP A 52 -5.24 1.11 10.29
C ASP A 52 -5.60 2.41 9.56
N GLY A 53 -6.64 2.38 8.71
CA GLY A 53 -7.27 3.56 8.09
C GLY A 53 -8.22 4.35 9.00
N GLY A 54 -8.29 4.03 10.29
CA GLY A 54 -9.10 4.73 11.30
C GLY A 54 -10.60 4.46 11.22
N GLN A 55 -11.03 3.47 10.44
CA GLN A 55 -12.43 3.10 10.30
C GLN A 55 -12.80 1.97 11.25
N TYR A 56 -14.07 1.91 11.68
CA TYR A 56 -14.53 0.84 12.54
C TYR A 56 -15.01 -0.36 11.73
N CYS A 57 -14.46 -1.54 12.02
CA CYS A 57 -14.97 -2.81 11.51
C CYS A 57 -14.77 -3.90 12.55
N ARG A 58 -15.88 -4.45 13.06
CA ARG A 58 -15.82 -5.54 14.04
C ARG A 58 -15.20 -6.80 13.44
N GLN A 59 -15.81 -7.25 12.35
CA GLN A 59 -15.46 -8.44 11.59
C GLN A 59 -15.81 -8.20 10.13
N VAL A 60 -14.90 -8.52 9.22
CA VAL A 60 -15.20 -8.57 7.78
C VAL A 60 -15.90 -9.88 7.49
N LEU A 61 -17.08 -9.81 6.85
CA LEU A 61 -17.90 -10.96 6.46
C LEU A 61 -17.55 -11.46 5.07
N SER A 62 -17.29 -10.55 4.14
CA SER A 62 -16.93 -10.87 2.77
C SER A 62 -15.99 -9.83 2.18
N THR A 63 -15.20 -10.27 1.21
CA THR A 63 -14.26 -9.43 0.47
C THR A 63 -14.37 -9.73 -1.02
N HIS A 64 -14.19 -8.71 -1.87
CA HIS A 64 -14.16 -8.91 -3.31
C HIS A 64 -13.08 -8.02 -3.95
N ARG A 65 -12.27 -8.62 -4.81
CA ARG A 65 -11.30 -7.89 -5.63
C ARG A 65 -12.01 -7.34 -6.85
N GLN A 66 -12.23 -6.04 -6.88
CA GLN A 66 -12.95 -5.39 -7.98
C GLN A 66 -12.06 -5.10 -9.19
N GLY A 67 -10.75 -4.93 -8.98
CA GLY A 67 -9.77 -4.81 -10.06
C GLY A 67 -8.86 -3.59 -9.95
N PRO A 68 -8.04 -3.34 -10.98
CA PRO A 68 -7.08 -2.24 -10.98
C PRO A 68 -7.78 -0.87 -11.00
N TYR A 69 -7.24 0.08 -10.24
CA TYR A 69 -7.62 1.49 -10.25
C TYR A 69 -6.36 2.35 -10.20
N LYS A 70 -6.02 2.98 -11.33
CA LYS A 70 -4.73 3.68 -11.51
C LYS A 70 -3.57 2.73 -11.18
N ASN A 71 -2.67 3.12 -10.29
CA ASN A 71 -1.56 2.30 -9.80
C ASN A 71 -1.92 1.44 -8.57
N LEU A 72 -3.21 1.38 -8.19
CA LEU A 72 -3.71 0.64 -7.03
C LEU A 72 -4.60 -0.52 -7.50
N VAL A 73 -4.91 -1.44 -6.59
CA VAL A 73 -5.97 -2.42 -6.80
C VAL A 73 -7.08 -2.21 -5.78
N MET A 74 -8.31 -2.08 -6.28
CA MET A 74 -9.50 -1.89 -5.46
C MET A 74 -10.04 -3.23 -4.98
N TRP A 75 -10.25 -3.29 -3.67
CA TRP A 75 -10.99 -4.33 -2.97
C TRP A 75 -12.20 -3.72 -2.28
N THR A 76 -13.24 -4.50 -2.13
CA THR A 76 -14.39 -4.17 -1.30
C THR A 76 -14.45 -5.12 -0.12
N ALA A 77 -14.91 -4.62 1.02
CA ALA A 77 -15.05 -5.38 2.24
C ALA A 77 -16.37 -5.02 2.93
N HIS A 78 -17.16 -6.05 3.25
CA HIS A 78 -18.40 -5.92 4.02
C HIS A 78 -18.14 -6.24 5.48
N CYS A 79 -18.46 -5.31 6.40
CA CYS A 79 -18.29 -5.53 7.83
C CYS A 79 -19.61 -5.87 8.53
N ALA A 80 -19.59 -6.87 9.42
CA ALA A 80 -20.73 -7.27 10.25
C ALA A 80 -21.30 -6.10 11.07
N LYS A 81 -20.40 -5.27 11.59
CA LYS A 81 -20.69 -3.93 12.12
C LYS A 81 -19.56 -3.00 11.69
N GLY A 82 -19.91 -1.86 11.12
CA GLY A 82 -18.95 -0.89 10.58
C GLY A 82 -19.29 -0.39 9.18
N GLY A 83 -20.11 -1.11 8.41
CA GLY A 83 -20.49 -0.73 7.04
C GLY A 83 -19.59 -1.34 5.98
N ASP A 84 -19.67 -0.77 4.78
CA ASP A 84 -18.96 -1.23 3.59
C ASP A 84 -17.82 -0.29 3.22
N TYR A 85 -16.68 -0.88 2.87
CA TYR A 85 -15.45 -0.14 2.60
C TYR A 85 -14.83 -0.53 1.27
N ALA A 86 -14.33 0.48 0.56
CA ALA A 86 -13.35 0.30 -0.49
C ALA A 86 -11.94 0.40 0.10
N VAL A 87 -11.11 -0.58 -0.21
CA VAL A 87 -9.71 -0.68 0.20
C VAL A 87 -8.87 -0.67 -1.07
N TYR A 88 -8.11 0.40 -1.27
CA TYR A 88 -7.18 0.53 -2.39
C TYR A 88 -5.78 0.14 -1.94
N ILE A 89 -5.26 -0.96 -2.46
CA ILE A 89 -3.94 -1.50 -2.11
C ILE A 89 -2.91 -1.04 -3.14
N GLY A 90 -1.87 -0.38 -2.67
CA GLY A 90 -0.73 0.06 -3.46
C GLY A 90 0.29 -1.06 -3.72
N PRO A 91 1.18 -0.85 -4.70
CA PRO A 91 2.24 -1.80 -5.03
C PRO A 91 3.30 -1.90 -3.93
N ASP A 92 3.36 -0.93 -3.03
CA ASP A 92 4.19 -0.87 -1.83
C ASP A 92 3.55 -1.52 -0.60
N GLY A 93 2.32 -2.03 -0.72
CA GLY A 93 1.55 -2.60 0.38
C GLY A 93 0.83 -1.56 1.24
N SER A 94 0.90 -0.28 0.90
CA SER A 94 0.06 0.75 1.51
C SER A 94 -1.41 0.51 1.20
N ALA A 95 -2.30 0.91 2.10
CA ALA A 95 -3.74 0.78 1.92
C ALA A 95 -4.45 2.11 2.19
N GLN A 96 -5.33 2.51 1.27
CA GLN A 96 -6.22 3.64 1.46
C GLN A 96 -7.65 3.13 1.59
N VAL A 97 -8.32 3.50 2.68
CA VAL A 97 -9.67 3.02 2.98
C VAL A 97 -10.68 4.16 2.91
N ARG A 98 -11.81 3.90 2.25
CA ARG A 98 -12.93 4.83 2.14
C ARG A 98 -14.26 4.13 2.35
N PRO A 99 -15.22 4.75 3.07
CA PRO A 99 -16.60 4.25 3.10
C PRO A 99 -17.18 4.20 1.69
N CYS A 100 -17.84 3.10 1.33
CA CYS A 100 -18.45 2.93 0.01
C CYS A 100 -19.49 4.01 -0.30
N ALA A 101 -20.18 4.53 0.73
CA ALA A 101 -21.18 5.59 0.62
C ALA A 101 -20.62 6.92 0.10
N ASP A 102 -19.31 7.16 0.25
CA ASP A 102 -18.69 8.41 -0.18
C ASP A 102 -18.09 8.35 -1.58
N LEU A 103 -17.95 7.15 -2.17
CA LEU A 103 -17.28 6.98 -3.46
C LEU A 103 -17.99 7.70 -4.60
N ALA A 104 -19.34 7.66 -4.62
CA ALA A 104 -20.12 8.36 -5.64
C ALA A 104 -19.91 9.89 -5.59
N LYS A 105 -19.85 10.47 -4.40
CA LYS A 105 -19.58 11.90 -4.20
C LYS A 105 -18.17 12.28 -4.66
N LEU A 106 -17.22 11.38 -4.42
CA LEU A 106 -15.81 11.55 -4.78
C LEU A 106 -15.49 11.15 -6.23
N LYS A 107 -16.50 10.75 -7.03
CA LYS A 107 -16.33 10.26 -8.40
C LYS A 107 -15.33 9.09 -8.50
N LEU A 108 -15.29 8.26 -7.47
CA LEU A 108 -14.49 7.04 -7.41
C LEU A 108 -15.32 5.83 -7.90
N PRO A 109 -14.68 4.73 -8.34
CA PRO A 109 -15.40 3.52 -8.71
C PRO A 109 -16.30 3.04 -7.58
N VAL A 110 -17.56 2.72 -7.89
CA VAL A 110 -18.56 2.29 -6.91
C VAL A 110 -18.21 0.90 -6.40
N CYS A 111 -18.41 0.66 -5.10
CA CYS A 111 -18.19 -0.66 -4.51
C CYS A 111 -19.14 -1.71 -5.11
N GLN A 112 -18.56 -2.81 -5.57
CA GLN A 112 -19.25 -4.04 -5.87
C GLN A 112 -19.03 -5.01 -4.71
N LEU A 113 -20.07 -5.27 -3.95
CA LEU A 113 -20.03 -6.21 -2.84
C LEU A 113 -20.48 -7.58 -3.35
N PRO A 114 -19.78 -8.67 -2.96
CA PRO A 114 -20.29 -9.99 -3.18
C PRO A 114 -21.57 -10.18 -2.34
N PRO A 115 -22.53 -11.00 -2.78
CA PRO A 115 -23.75 -11.24 -2.02
C PRO A 115 -23.41 -11.68 -0.60
N ALA A 116 -24.15 -11.16 0.39
CA ALA A 116 -23.97 -11.52 1.79
C ALA A 116 -24.13 -13.04 1.93
N ARG A 117 -23.06 -13.72 2.34
CA ARG A 117 -23.11 -15.14 2.63
C ARG A 117 -23.81 -15.30 3.99
N PRO A 118 -24.90 -16.08 4.09
CA PRO A 118 -25.71 -16.21 5.32
C PRO A 118 -24.90 -16.80 6.48
#